data_AF-A0A9W9DCV3-F1
#
_entry.id   AF-A0A9W9DCV3-F1
#
_cell.length_a   1.000
_cell.length_b   1.000
_cell.length_c   1.000
_cell.angle_alpha   90.00
_cell.angle_beta   90.00
_cell.angle_gamma   90.00
#
_symmetry.space_group_name_H-M   'P 1'
#
loop_
_entity.id
_entity.type
_entity.pdbx_description
1 polymer ?
#
loop_
_entity_poly.entity_id
_entity_poly.type
_entity_poly.pdbx_seq_one_letter_code
_entity_poly.pdbx_strand_id
1 'polypeptide(L)'
;KWDTTPQGNFGLDVSYAQFEATNRLAVDWATKTDAGKQRKNASRIAADLNMGYRTYRSCLGVIHCSNAHCAITIRPHTHSPADLAKQLTHSCKCGNTKLLHKPCPNKSSLIQWAHGVRYGNVKAAPAALISGNTINGTSAPEISSVLVHAGRVGRMRNTVLGQAKLKGGDDFVETFMDFQRQHPGFIVANTMLGGVTVISSQTPFMASQLHDEACQIDGPFNGIISDAAHGWWKVQTSLLIISSVFSQIMLRWVPVLISYSNGASSLHYEQHFLALFEAVAQVVNAHNKSLIDELFAGVVDFSEAERMGFINAFVRFWLKHSNARLENELRKKAETLLRGCLQHFHNSITRVKRIAAIV
;
A
#
# COMPACT_ATOMS: atom_id res chain seq x y z
N LYS A 1 -7.91 15.64 11.87
CA LYS A 1 -7.38 15.60 13.26
C LYS A 1 -5.98 15.00 13.20
N TRP A 2 -4.98 15.63 13.81
CA TRP A 2 -3.59 15.16 13.79
C TRP A 2 -3.42 13.96 14.73
N ASP A 3 -2.76 12.90 14.27
CA ASP A 3 -2.34 11.78 15.11
C ASP A 3 -1.03 12.17 15.81
N THR A 4 -1.07 12.31 17.13
CA THR A 4 0.09 12.68 17.94
C THR A 4 1.06 11.50 18.14
N THR A 5 0.67 10.28 17.78
CA THR A 5 1.47 9.06 17.91
C THR A 5 1.79 8.40 16.56
N PRO A 6 2.28 9.14 15.55
CA PRO A 6 2.50 8.55 14.23
C PRO A 6 3.55 7.45 14.31
N GLN A 7 3.20 6.26 13.81
CA GLN A 7 4.07 5.08 13.77
C GLN A 7 4.26 4.59 12.33
N GLY A 8 5.29 3.76 12.10
CA GLY A 8 5.52 3.12 10.80
C GLY A 8 6.04 4.03 9.70
N ASN A 9 5.78 3.64 8.44
CA ASN A 9 6.03 4.49 7.28
C ASN A 9 4.81 5.38 7.08
N PHE A 10 5.00 6.69 7.16
CA PHE A 10 3.94 7.67 6.94
C PHE A 10 4.49 8.86 6.17
N GLY A 11 3.59 9.54 5.47
CA GLY A 11 3.84 10.80 4.76
C GLY A 11 2.55 11.60 4.73
N LEU A 12 2.61 12.86 5.10
CA LEU A 12 1.48 13.77 5.14
C LEU A 12 1.90 15.14 4.63
N ASP A 13 1.07 15.73 3.78
CA ASP A 13 1.16 17.14 3.41
C ASP A 13 0.09 17.92 4.14
N VAL A 14 0.49 19.01 4.80
CA VAL A 14 -0.42 19.93 5.49
C VAL A 14 -0.18 21.37 5.05
N SER A 15 -1.24 22.19 5.12
CA SER A 15 -1.08 23.64 4.96
C SER A 15 -0.37 24.24 6.16
N TYR A 16 0.18 25.45 6.02
CA TYR A 16 0.76 26.18 7.16
C TYR A 16 -0.25 26.46 8.28
N ALA A 17 -1.51 26.73 7.93
CA ALA A 17 -2.58 26.89 8.92
C ALA A 17 -2.80 25.62 9.74
N GLN A 18 -2.83 24.45 9.09
CA GLN A 18 -2.92 23.16 9.77
C GLN A 18 -1.66 22.84 10.58
N PHE A 19 -0.48 23.20 10.06
CA PHE A 19 0.78 23.03 10.76
C PHE A 19 0.79 23.79 12.09
N GLU A 20 0.39 25.06 12.11
CA GLU A 20 0.33 25.85 13.35
C GLU A 20 -0.82 25.37 14.27
N ALA A 21 -2.00 25.06 13.71
CA ALA A 21 -3.15 24.55 14.49
C ALA A 21 -2.87 23.21 15.19
N THR A 22 -1.86 22.46 14.74
CA THR A 22 -1.46 21.16 15.31
C THR A 22 -0.21 21.25 16.19
N ASN A 23 0.11 22.46 16.67
CA ASN A 23 1.34 22.75 17.39
C ASN A 23 2.58 22.23 16.64
N ARG A 24 2.63 22.56 15.35
CA ARG A 24 3.72 22.17 14.43
C ARG A 24 3.85 20.65 14.30
N LEU A 25 2.71 19.96 14.21
CA LEU A 25 2.62 18.50 14.17
C LEU A 25 3.34 17.85 15.36
N ALA A 26 3.14 18.37 16.58
CA ALA A 26 3.78 17.84 17.78
C ALA A 26 3.47 16.34 17.96
N VAL A 27 4.46 15.56 18.39
CA VAL A 27 4.30 14.13 18.61
C VAL A 27 4.52 13.75 20.08
N ASP A 28 3.77 12.76 20.53
CA ASP A 28 3.89 12.16 21.86
C ASP A 28 5.11 11.25 21.96
N TRP A 29 5.83 10.99 20.87
CA TRP A 29 7.14 10.34 20.93
C TRP A 29 8.21 11.28 21.51
N ALA A 30 9.07 10.76 22.39
CA ALA A 30 10.28 11.46 22.79
C ALA A 30 11.19 11.62 21.57
N THR A 31 11.26 12.83 21.01
CA THR A 31 12.01 13.10 19.79
C THR A 31 13.01 14.21 20.01
N LYS A 32 14.19 14.04 19.42
CA LYS A 32 15.18 15.11 19.27
C LYS A 32 15.03 15.73 17.89
N THR A 33 14.97 17.06 17.83
CA THR A 33 14.89 17.77 16.55
C THR A 33 16.28 18.23 16.11
N ASP A 34 16.66 17.90 14.88
CA ASP A 34 17.93 18.30 14.28
C ASP A 34 17.67 18.94 12.91
N ALA A 35 18.36 20.03 12.57
CA ALA A 35 18.24 20.64 11.25
C ALA A 35 18.84 19.75 10.15
N GLY A 36 19.91 19.01 10.44
CA GLY A 36 20.64 18.21 9.44
C GLY A 36 21.25 19.05 8.30
N LYS A 37 21.92 18.39 7.35
CA LYS A 37 22.53 19.06 6.19
C LYS A 37 21.44 19.49 5.20
N GLN A 38 21.36 20.79 4.93
CA GLN A 38 20.46 21.34 3.91
C GLN A 38 21.05 21.17 2.51
N ARG A 39 20.19 21.15 1.50
CA ARG A 39 20.62 21.31 0.10
C ARG A 39 21.05 22.75 -0.14
N LYS A 40 21.96 22.96 -1.09
CA LYS A 40 22.35 24.31 -1.53
C LYS A 40 21.09 25.03 -2.04
N ASN A 41 20.83 26.24 -1.56
CA ASN A 41 19.63 27.04 -1.85
C ASN A 41 18.29 26.49 -1.31
N ALA A 42 18.31 25.60 -0.29
CA ALA A 42 17.08 25.16 0.34
C ALA A 42 16.35 26.32 1.04
N SER A 43 15.03 26.45 0.84
CA SER A 43 14.24 27.57 1.35
C SER A 43 12.83 27.15 1.74
N ARG A 44 12.27 27.82 2.76
CA ARG A 44 10.87 27.63 3.19
C ARG A 44 9.85 28.16 2.17
N ILE A 45 10.29 29.03 1.27
CA ILE A 45 9.48 29.60 0.19
C ILE A 45 9.82 29.00 -1.17
N ALA A 46 10.54 27.87 -1.21
CA ALA A 46 10.83 27.19 -2.46
C ALA A 46 9.54 26.65 -3.10
N ALA A 47 9.36 26.89 -4.40
CA ALA A 47 8.24 26.35 -5.16
C ALA A 47 8.34 24.82 -5.34
N ASP A 48 9.56 24.28 -5.40
CA ASP A 48 9.81 22.83 -5.43
C ASP A 48 10.02 22.29 -4.01
N LEU A 49 9.26 21.25 -3.66
CA LEU A 49 9.36 20.52 -2.40
C LEU A 49 10.77 19.97 -2.16
N ASN A 50 11.45 19.53 -3.22
CA ASN A 50 12.80 18.99 -3.13
C ASN A 50 13.84 20.05 -2.71
N MET A 51 13.50 21.32 -2.87
CA MET A 51 14.28 22.49 -2.45
C MET A 51 13.73 23.12 -1.17
N GLY A 52 12.74 22.49 -0.53
CA GLY A 52 12.20 22.93 0.74
C GLY A 52 13.21 22.84 1.90
N TYR A 53 13.03 23.68 2.91
CA TYR A 53 13.82 23.66 4.14
C TYR A 53 13.49 22.42 4.97
N ARG A 54 14.49 21.59 5.26
CA ARG A 54 14.29 20.28 5.89
C ARG A 54 14.73 20.28 7.35
N THR A 55 13.93 19.72 8.23
CA THR A 55 14.35 19.35 9.59
C THR A 55 14.04 17.88 9.83
N TYR A 56 14.62 17.32 10.88
CA TYR A 56 14.45 15.92 11.23
C TYR A 56 14.06 15.77 12.69
N ARG A 57 13.28 14.74 12.97
CA ARG A 57 12.97 14.30 14.34
C ARG A 57 13.44 12.86 14.51
N SER A 58 14.39 12.65 15.41
CA SER A 58 14.93 11.33 15.74
C SER A 58 14.23 10.82 17.00
N CYS A 59 13.61 9.64 16.93
CA CYS A 59 12.96 9.04 18.10
C CYS A 59 14.02 8.55 19.09
N LEU A 60 13.91 8.97 20.35
CA LEU A 60 14.82 8.53 21.41
C LEU A 60 14.45 7.16 21.96
N GLY A 61 13.33 6.56 21.53
CA GLY A 61 12.87 5.27 22.03
C GLY A 61 12.22 5.38 23.40
N VAL A 62 12.45 4.38 24.25
CA VAL A 62 11.78 4.26 25.55
C VAL A 62 12.75 3.79 26.63
N ILE A 63 12.47 4.11 27.88
CA ILE A 63 13.17 3.57 29.04
C ILE A 63 12.24 2.57 29.71
N HIS A 64 12.76 1.38 30.00
CA HIS A 64 12.03 0.32 30.70
C HIS A 64 12.77 -0.08 31.97
N CYS A 65 12.05 -0.68 32.91
CA CYS A 65 12.64 -1.28 34.09
C CYS A 65 13.45 -2.53 33.72
N SER A 66 14.56 -2.80 34.41
CA SER A 66 15.29 -4.06 34.27
C SER A 66 14.55 -5.27 34.83
N ASN A 67 13.52 -5.06 35.66
CA ASN A 67 12.66 -6.13 36.15
C ASN A 67 11.65 -6.53 35.05
N ALA A 68 11.71 -7.79 34.60
CA ALA A 68 10.85 -8.34 33.56
C ALA A 68 9.35 -8.33 33.91
N HIS A 69 9.01 -8.28 35.21
CA HIS A 69 7.61 -8.22 35.67
C HIS A 69 7.11 -6.78 35.88
N CYS A 70 7.95 -5.76 35.63
CA CYS A 70 7.56 -4.36 35.78
C CYS A 70 7.15 -3.77 34.43
N ALA A 71 5.89 -3.36 34.31
CA ALA A 71 5.33 -2.75 33.09
C ALA A 71 5.62 -1.23 32.96
N ILE A 72 6.39 -0.63 33.88
CA ILE A 72 6.65 0.81 33.87
C ILE A 72 7.51 1.17 32.66
N THR A 73 6.96 2.04 31.81
CA THR A 73 7.66 2.65 30.67
C THR A 73 7.82 4.14 30.92
N ILE A 74 9.05 4.64 30.76
CA ILE A 74 9.42 6.03 31.04
C ILE A 74 9.83 6.72 29.73
N ARG A 75 9.38 7.96 29.56
CA ARG A 75 9.74 8.83 28.44
C ARG A 75 11.20 9.31 28.60
N PRO A 76 12.09 9.09 27.61
CA PRO A 76 13.43 9.69 27.61
C PRO A 76 13.39 11.22 27.63
N HIS A 77 14.30 11.86 28.37
CA HIS A 77 14.54 13.30 28.26
C HIS A 77 15.08 13.66 26.86
N THR A 78 14.59 14.77 26.30
CA THR A 78 14.83 15.17 24.90
C THR A 78 15.83 16.31 24.71
N HIS A 79 16.26 16.98 25.79
CA HIS A 79 17.10 18.17 25.72
C HIS A 79 18.57 17.86 25.40
N SER A 80 19.18 16.93 26.12
CA SER A 80 20.58 16.56 25.90
C SER A 80 20.87 15.09 26.23
N PRO A 81 21.92 14.50 25.63
CA PRO A 81 22.38 13.16 26.02
C PRO A 81 22.77 13.05 27.50
N ALA A 82 23.25 14.15 28.09
CA ALA A 82 23.62 14.19 29.51
C ALA A 82 22.39 14.06 30.42
N ASP A 83 21.26 14.64 30.06
CA ASP A 83 20.02 14.53 30.84
C ASP A 83 19.43 13.13 30.78
N LEU A 84 19.52 12.48 29.62
CA LEU A 84 19.16 11.07 29.48
C LEU A 84 20.08 10.18 30.34
N ALA A 85 21.40 10.43 30.34
CA ALA A 85 22.32 9.68 31.18
C ALA A 85 22.00 9.85 32.67
N LYS A 86 21.69 11.07 33.12
CA LYS A 86 21.20 11.33 34.49
C LYS A 86 19.91 10.55 34.77
N GLN A 87 18.95 10.56 33.84
CA GLN A 87 17.69 9.81 33.98
C GLN A 87 17.92 8.32 34.27
N LEU A 88 18.91 7.70 33.63
CA LEU A 88 19.24 6.29 33.78
C LEU A 88 19.95 5.96 35.11
N THR A 89 20.44 6.97 35.85
CA THR A 89 20.99 6.78 37.20
C THR A 89 19.91 6.61 38.26
N HIS A 90 18.67 7.02 37.97
CA HIS A 90 17.56 6.84 38.89
C HIS A 90 17.05 5.39 38.89
N SER A 91 16.49 4.99 40.03
CA SER A 91 15.80 3.70 40.18
C SER A 91 14.36 3.77 39.68
N CYS A 92 13.85 2.61 39.24
CA CYS A 92 12.43 2.46 38.92
C CYS A 92 11.54 2.67 40.16
N LYS A 93 10.27 3.02 39.95
CA LYS A 93 9.31 3.17 41.06
C LYS A 93 8.86 1.82 41.66
N CYS A 94 9.04 0.70 40.96
CA CYS A 94 8.68 -0.62 41.47
C CYS A 94 9.70 -1.21 42.47
N GLY A 95 10.76 -0.46 42.82
CA GLY A 95 11.86 -0.86 43.68
C GLY A 95 13.21 -0.35 43.15
N ASN A 96 14.31 -0.50 43.89
CA ASN A 96 15.69 -0.06 43.54
C ASN A 96 16.31 -0.85 42.35
N THR A 97 15.56 -0.95 41.27
CA THR A 97 15.92 -1.66 40.04
C THR A 97 16.32 -0.64 38.98
N LYS A 98 17.27 -1.04 38.13
CA LYS A 98 17.90 -0.13 37.16
C LYS A 98 16.94 0.17 36.00
N LEU A 99 17.08 1.37 35.45
CA LEU A 99 16.41 1.78 34.23
C LEU A 99 17.29 1.47 33.01
N LEU A 100 16.69 0.84 32.00
CA LEU A 100 17.34 0.45 30.76
C LEU A 100 16.78 1.25 29.60
N HIS A 101 17.67 1.89 28.84
CA HIS A 101 17.30 2.63 27.64
C HIS A 101 17.22 1.69 26.42
N LYS A 102 16.06 1.65 25.76
CA LYS A 102 15.88 1.03 24.45
C LYS A 102 15.85 2.12 23.37
N PRO A 103 16.96 2.39 22.68
CA PRO A 103 16.99 3.41 21.64
C PRO A 103 16.10 3.00 20.45
N CYS A 104 15.59 3.99 19.71
CA CYS A 104 14.82 3.77 18.50
C CYS A 104 15.60 4.29 17.28
N PRO A 105 15.78 3.48 16.22
CA PRO A 105 16.50 3.91 15.03
C PRO A 105 15.64 4.81 14.11
N ASN A 106 14.37 5.06 14.45
CA ASN A 106 13.43 5.74 13.57
C ASN A 106 13.67 7.25 13.53
N LYS A 107 13.58 7.80 12.32
CA LYS A 107 13.76 9.22 12.02
C LYS A 107 12.69 9.68 11.05
N SER A 108 12.05 10.79 11.35
CA SER A 108 11.14 11.48 10.43
C SER A 108 11.75 12.79 9.95
N SER A 109 11.29 13.29 8.81
CA SER A 109 11.66 14.59 8.25
C SER A 109 10.42 15.47 8.10
N LEU A 110 10.57 16.74 8.45
CA LEU A 110 9.69 17.81 8.02
C LEU A 110 10.36 18.60 6.89
N ILE A 111 9.60 18.90 5.84
CA ILE A 111 10.04 19.75 4.74
C ILE A 111 9.06 20.90 4.63
N GLN A 112 9.52 22.13 4.85
CA GLN A 112 8.74 23.35 4.67
C GLN A 112 9.06 23.97 3.31
N TRP A 113 8.03 24.31 2.53
CA TRP A 113 8.14 24.85 1.18
C TRP A 113 6.98 25.81 0.91
N ALA A 114 6.94 26.48 -0.24
CA ALA A 114 5.99 27.57 -0.53
C ALA A 114 4.52 27.14 -0.33
N HIS A 115 4.21 25.87 -0.56
CA HIS A 115 2.85 25.36 -0.56
C HIS A 115 2.44 24.65 0.75
N GLY A 116 3.32 24.58 1.76
CA GLY A 116 2.98 24.02 3.07
C GLY A 116 4.11 23.24 3.72
N VAL A 117 3.76 22.15 4.41
CA VAL A 117 4.70 21.31 5.15
C VAL A 117 4.45 19.84 4.85
N ARG A 118 5.49 19.12 4.42
CA ARG A 118 5.48 17.65 4.33
C ARG A 118 6.12 17.05 5.56
N TYR A 119 5.44 16.12 6.23
CA TYR A 119 5.99 15.35 7.35
C TYR A 119 5.92 13.85 7.07
N GLY A 120 7.04 13.14 7.23
CA GLY A 120 7.07 11.70 6.99
C GLY A 120 8.36 11.02 7.42
N ASN A 121 8.38 9.69 7.38
CA ASN A 121 9.59 8.91 7.71
C ASN A 121 10.66 9.11 6.62
N VAL A 122 11.94 9.32 7.01
CA VAL A 122 13.03 9.59 6.06
C VAL A 122 13.27 8.42 5.10
N LYS A 123 12.92 7.19 5.52
CA LYS A 123 13.04 5.97 4.71
C LYS A 123 11.76 5.62 3.95
N ALA A 124 10.67 6.38 4.13
CA ALA A 124 9.46 6.17 3.35
C ALA A 124 9.69 6.70 1.93
N ALA A 125 10.16 5.84 1.03
CA ALA A 125 10.03 6.05 -0.40
C ALA A 125 8.54 6.07 -0.78
N PRO A 126 8.13 6.66 -1.91
CA PRO A 126 6.74 6.63 -2.38
C PRO A 126 6.11 5.22 -2.38
N ALA A 127 6.90 4.18 -2.67
CA ALA A 127 6.48 2.78 -2.61
C ALA A 127 6.20 2.26 -1.18
N ALA A 128 6.81 2.86 -0.15
CA ALA A 128 6.60 2.51 1.26
C ALA A 128 5.32 3.14 1.85
N LEU A 129 4.66 4.04 1.09
CA LEU A 129 3.35 4.60 1.42
C LEU A 129 2.18 3.68 1.00
N ILE A 130 2.47 2.59 0.28
CA ILE A 130 1.47 1.62 -0.21
C ILE A 130 1.20 0.51 0.82
N SER A 131 2.11 0.28 1.78
CA SER A 131 1.88 -0.66 2.86
C SER A 131 1.24 0.06 4.05
N GLY A 132 -0.07 -0.11 4.21
CA GLY A 132 -0.78 0.23 5.45
C GLY A 132 -0.01 -0.32 6.66
N ASN A 133 0.13 0.53 7.67
CA ASN A 133 0.79 0.21 8.92
C ASN A 133 -0.10 -0.75 9.75
N THR A 134 0.47 -1.64 10.57
CA THR A 134 0.13 -1.71 12.01
C THR A 134 0.96 -2.71 12.85
N ILE A 135 1.59 -2.13 13.88
CA ILE A 135 1.55 -2.46 15.31
C ILE A 135 2.15 -3.79 15.83
N ASN A 136 2.04 -4.95 15.19
CA ASN A 136 2.61 -6.19 15.76
C ASN A 136 2.98 -7.30 14.75
N GLY A 137 2.98 -7.02 13.44
CA GLY A 137 3.32 -8.04 12.44
C GLY A 137 4.82 -8.26 12.30
N THR A 138 5.25 -9.53 12.20
CA THR A 138 6.59 -9.96 11.80
C THR A 138 7.10 -9.12 10.63
N SER A 139 8.30 -8.57 10.77
CA SER A 139 8.87 -7.65 9.79
C SER A 139 9.18 -8.40 8.48
N ALA A 140 8.99 -7.76 7.32
CA ALA A 140 9.31 -8.39 6.02
C ALA A 140 10.74 -9.00 5.95
N PRO A 141 11.77 -8.40 6.61
CA PRO A 141 13.10 -9.01 6.77
C PRO A 141 13.15 -10.37 7.48
N GLU A 142 12.24 -10.64 8.41
CA GLU A 142 12.14 -11.93 9.12
C GLU A 142 11.48 -13.02 8.25
N ILE A 143 10.67 -12.62 7.25
CA ILE A 143 10.04 -13.52 6.28
C ILE A 143 11.04 -13.97 5.20
N SER A 144 11.93 -13.07 4.77
CA SER A 144 13.00 -13.41 3.83
C SER A 144 14.18 -12.44 3.91
N SER A 145 15.40 -13.00 3.96
CA SER A 145 16.64 -12.21 3.96
C SER A 145 16.85 -11.37 2.69
N VAL A 146 16.10 -11.64 1.63
CA VAL A 146 16.10 -10.86 0.40
C VAL A 146 15.39 -9.51 0.59
N LEU A 147 14.38 -9.46 1.47
CA LEU A 147 13.58 -8.27 1.76
C LEU A 147 14.25 -7.33 2.77
N VAL A 148 15.41 -7.73 3.34
CA VAL A 148 16.24 -6.90 4.24
C VAL A 148 16.84 -5.70 3.50
N HIS A 149 17.15 -5.85 2.21
CA HIS A 149 17.85 -4.84 1.43
C HIS A 149 17.20 -4.64 0.05
N ALA A 150 16.57 -3.49 -0.16
CA ALA A 150 15.99 -3.10 -1.45
C ALA A 150 17.02 -3.18 -2.61
N GLY A 151 18.30 -2.91 -2.34
CA GLY A 151 19.39 -3.08 -3.32
C GLY A 151 19.60 -4.54 -3.75
N ARG A 152 19.33 -5.52 -2.87
CA ARG A 152 19.43 -6.95 -3.18
C ARG A 152 18.27 -7.41 -4.07
N VAL A 153 17.05 -6.92 -3.79
CA VAL A 153 15.89 -7.09 -4.68
C VAL A 153 16.19 -6.48 -6.06
N GLY A 154 16.75 -5.26 -6.09
CA GLY A 154 17.18 -4.61 -7.33
C GLY A 154 18.23 -5.42 -8.10
N ARG A 155 19.23 -5.99 -7.41
CA ARG A 155 20.25 -6.85 -8.02
C ARG A 155 19.66 -8.16 -8.56
N MET A 156 18.78 -8.82 -7.82
CA MET A 156 18.09 -10.03 -8.28
C MET A 156 17.22 -9.72 -9.50
N ARG A 157 16.43 -8.64 -9.46
CA ARG A 157 15.67 -8.14 -10.60
C ARG A 157 16.58 -7.92 -11.81
N ASN A 158 17.69 -7.20 -11.66
CA ASN A 158 18.62 -6.96 -12.76
C ASN A 158 19.30 -8.23 -13.27
N THR A 159 19.48 -9.24 -12.41
CA THR A 159 20.03 -10.54 -12.81
C THR A 159 19.03 -11.29 -13.70
N VAL A 160 17.76 -11.36 -13.28
CA VAL A 160 16.67 -11.98 -14.05
C VAL A 160 16.45 -11.22 -15.37
N LEU A 161 16.36 -9.89 -15.32
CA LEU A 161 16.19 -9.05 -16.50
C LEU A 161 17.41 -9.09 -17.44
N GLY A 162 18.63 -9.26 -16.90
CA GLY A 162 19.86 -9.37 -17.68
C GLY A 162 20.04 -10.72 -18.36
N GLN A 163 19.40 -11.77 -17.84
CA GLN A 163 19.35 -13.10 -18.45
C GLN A 163 18.30 -13.20 -19.56
N ALA A 164 17.23 -12.41 -19.49
CA ALA A 164 16.17 -12.34 -20.50
C ALA A 164 16.63 -11.57 -21.75
N LYS A 165 17.40 -12.23 -22.64
CA LYS A 165 17.67 -11.74 -23.99
C LYS A 165 16.63 -12.31 -24.97
N LEU A 166 15.41 -11.78 -24.92
CA LEU A 166 14.41 -12.12 -25.94
C LEU A 166 14.89 -11.60 -27.30
N LYS A 167 15.05 -12.51 -28.26
CA LYS A 167 15.59 -12.21 -29.60
C LYS A 167 14.52 -11.85 -30.62
N GLY A 168 13.24 -12.09 -30.32
CA GLY A 168 12.10 -11.80 -31.21
C GLY A 168 10.72 -12.11 -30.60
N GLY A 169 9.66 -11.99 -31.40
CA GLY A 169 8.28 -12.27 -30.98
C GLY A 169 7.96 -13.75 -30.77
N ASP A 170 8.44 -14.62 -31.67
CA ASP A 170 8.24 -16.07 -31.54
C ASP A 170 8.94 -16.64 -30.30
N ASP A 171 10.11 -16.10 -29.97
CA ASP A 171 10.89 -16.41 -28.77
C ASP A 171 10.11 -16.03 -27.48
N PHE A 172 9.31 -14.96 -27.52
CA PHE A 172 8.40 -14.65 -26.41
C PHE A 172 7.29 -15.69 -26.27
N VAL A 173 6.67 -16.13 -27.37
CA VAL A 173 5.60 -17.14 -27.32
C VAL A 173 6.13 -18.45 -26.76
N GLU A 174 7.27 -18.93 -27.24
CA GLU A 174 7.93 -20.14 -26.75
C GLU A 174 8.31 -19.99 -25.26
N THR A 175 8.97 -18.89 -24.89
CA THR A 175 9.34 -18.62 -23.49
C THR A 175 8.11 -18.52 -22.57
N PHE A 176 7.02 -17.92 -23.04
CA PHE A 176 5.79 -17.79 -22.25
C PHE A 176 5.11 -19.15 -22.07
N MET A 177 5.07 -19.99 -23.11
CA MET A 177 4.58 -21.36 -23.01
C MET A 177 5.45 -22.19 -22.06
N ASP A 178 6.77 -22.07 -22.13
CA ASP A 178 7.72 -22.72 -21.23
C ASP A 178 7.49 -22.29 -19.78
N PHE A 179 7.29 -21.00 -19.56
CA PHE A 179 6.99 -20.46 -18.25
C PHE A 179 5.68 -21.04 -17.69
N GLN A 180 4.62 -21.14 -18.50
CA GLN A 180 3.37 -21.77 -18.06
C GLN A 180 3.53 -23.26 -17.74
N ARG A 181 4.37 -23.99 -18.50
CA ARG A 181 4.69 -25.41 -18.22
C ARG A 181 5.49 -25.57 -16.93
N GLN A 182 6.43 -24.68 -16.65
CA GLN A 182 7.27 -24.70 -15.45
C GLN A 182 6.51 -24.23 -14.20
N HIS A 183 5.51 -23.37 -14.37
CA HIS A 183 4.70 -22.79 -13.29
C HIS A 183 3.20 -23.03 -13.52
N PRO A 184 2.76 -24.30 -13.46
CA PRO A 184 1.36 -24.64 -13.68
C PRO A 184 0.46 -23.93 -12.66
N GLY A 185 -0.63 -23.32 -13.15
CA GLY A 185 -1.59 -22.59 -12.32
C GLY A 185 -1.17 -21.19 -11.89
N PHE A 186 0.03 -20.71 -12.22
CA PHE A 186 0.44 -19.35 -11.88
C PHE A 186 -0.24 -18.30 -12.77
N ILE A 187 -0.37 -18.56 -14.07
CA ILE A 187 -1.17 -17.74 -14.98
C ILE A 187 -2.61 -18.26 -14.96
N VAL A 188 -3.52 -17.49 -14.35
CA VAL A 188 -4.91 -17.91 -14.13
C VAL A 188 -5.88 -17.43 -15.21
N ALA A 189 -5.51 -16.37 -15.93
CA ALA A 189 -6.23 -15.92 -17.11
C ALA A 189 -5.30 -15.16 -18.05
N ASN A 190 -5.55 -15.26 -19.35
CA ASN A 190 -4.88 -14.43 -20.34
C ASN A 190 -5.85 -14.06 -21.47
N THR A 191 -5.69 -12.85 -21.98
CA THR A 191 -6.33 -12.34 -23.20
C THR A 191 -5.25 -11.61 -23.98
N MET A 192 -5.06 -11.96 -25.25
CA MET A 192 -4.05 -11.35 -26.13
C MET A 192 -4.62 -10.98 -27.51
N LEU A 193 -5.95 -10.89 -27.63
CA LEU A 193 -6.65 -10.73 -28.91
C LEU A 193 -7.39 -9.38 -28.95
N GLY A 194 -7.62 -8.87 -30.16
CA GLY A 194 -8.41 -7.65 -30.37
C GLY A 194 -7.73 -6.36 -29.88
N GLY A 195 -6.39 -6.32 -29.86
CA GLY A 195 -5.62 -5.15 -29.38
C GLY A 195 -5.58 -5.00 -27.86
N VAL A 196 -6.28 -5.86 -27.11
CA VAL A 196 -6.26 -5.90 -25.65
C VAL A 196 -5.40 -7.08 -25.20
N THR A 197 -4.41 -6.77 -24.37
CA THR A 197 -3.57 -7.76 -23.73
C THR A 197 -3.67 -7.61 -22.22
N VAL A 198 -4.23 -8.63 -21.56
CA VAL A 198 -4.30 -8.73 -20.11
C VAL A 198 -3.85 -10.12 -19.69
N ILE A 199 -2.83 -10.21 -18.83
CA ILE A 199 -2.30 -11.48 -18.33
C ILE A 199 -2.40 -11.44 -16.80
N SER A 200 -3.27 -12.26 -16.24
CA SER A 200 -3.55 -12.33 -14.82
C SER A 200 -2.84 -13.51 -14.18
N SER A 201 -2.16 -13.23 -13.08
CA SER A 201 -1.31 -14.17 -12.36
C SER A 201 -1.72 -14.24 -10.89
N GLN A 202 -1.66 -15.43 -10.31
CA GLN A 202 -2.01 -15.69 -8.92
C GLN A 202 -1.16 -16.84 -8.37
N THR A 203 -0.73 -16.73 -7.11
CA THR A 203 -0.10 -17.84 -6.39
C THR A 203 -1.12 -18.56 -5.51
N PRO A 204 -0.86 -19.81 -5.07
CA PRO A 204 -1.75 -20.49 -4.13
C PRO A 204 -2.01 -19.69 -2.84
N PHE A 205 -1.00 -18.97 -2.33
CA PHE A 205 -1.17 -18.10 -1.17
C PHE A 205 -2.09 -16.91 -1.45
N MET A 206 -1.97 -16.28 -2.63
CA MET A 206 -2.86 -15.20 -3.05
C MET A 206 -4.31 -15.69 -3.13
N ALA A 207 -4.52 -16.86 -3.74
CA ALA A 207 -5.84 -17.48 -3.83
C ALA A 207 -6.43 -17.80 -2.44
N SER A 208 -5.60 -18.31 -1.52
CA SER A 208 -6.07 -18.64 -0.16
C SER A 208 -6.53 -17.43 0.65
N GLN A 209 -6.19 -16.20 0.24
CA GLN A 209 -6.69 -14.99 0.90
C GLN A 209 -8.11 -14.62 0.44
N LEU A 210 -8.65 -15.20 -0.65
CA LEU A 210 -10.00 -14.90 -1.17
C LEU A 210 -11.13 -15.65 -0.43
N HIS A 211 -10.92 -16.08 0.81
CA HIS A 211 -11.95 -16.74 1.60
C HIS A 211 -13.01 -15.73 2.05
N ASP A 212 -14.25 -16.19 2.24
CA ASP A 212 -15.39 -15.30 2.53
C ASP A 212 -15.14 -14.40 3.75
N GLU A 213 -14.46 -14.89 4.80
CA GLU A 213 -14.20 -14.09 6.01
C GLU A 213 -13.24 -12.93 5.74
N ALA A 214 -12.32 -13.04 4.77
CA ALA A 214 -11.46 -11.94 4.34
C ALA A 214 -12.19 -10.95 3.42
N CYS A 215 -13.18 -11.43 2.67
CA CYS A 215 -14.03 -10.59 1.82
C CYS A 215 -15.21 -9.95 2.58
N GLN A 216 -15.49 -10.37 3.83
CA GLN A 216 -16.59 -9.90 4.68
C GLN A 216 -16.09 -9.40 6.04
N ILE A 217 -14.98 -8.68 6.06
CA ILE A 217 -14.45 -8.10 7.29
C ILE A 217 -15.34 -6.94 7.74
N ASP A 218 -15.85 -6.99 8.97
CA ASP A 218 -16.57 -5.86 9.56
C ASP A 218 -15.65 -4.63 9.70
N GLY A 219 -16.17 -3.46 9.31
CA GLY A 219 -15.49 -2.18 9.41
C GLY A 219 -14.88 -1.66 8.10
N PRO A 220 -13.87 -0.77 8.15
CA PRO A 220 -13.39 -0.04 6.97
C PRO A 220 -12.50 -0.86 6.02
N PHE A 221 -12.21 -2.12 6.37
CA PHE A 221 -11.30 -3.01 5.62
C PHE A 221 -12.05 -4.09 4.84
N ASN A 222 -13.35 -3.90 4.61
CA ASN A 222 -14.21 -4.84 3.89
C ASN A 222 -14.00 -4.77 2.36
N GLY A 223 -14.01 -5.93 1.70
CA GLY A 223 -14.00 -6.08 0.25
C GLY A 223 -12.62 -6.12 -0.40
N ILE A 224 -12.62 -6.20 -1.73
CA ILE A 224 -11.40 -6.28 -2.54
C ILE A 224 -11.06 -4.88 -3.07
N ILE A 225 -9.84 -4.39 -2.83
CA ILE A 225 -9.36 -3.12 -3.39
C ILE A 225 -8.58 -3.40 -4.67
N SER A 226 -8.93 -2.75 -5.77
CA SER A 226 -8.17 -2.84 -7.02
C SER A 226 -7.61 -1.49 -7.43
N ASP A 227 -6.33 -1.46 -7.81
CA ASP A 227 -5.60 -0.25 -8.24
C ASP A 227 -4.69 -0.58 -9.43
N ALA A 228 -4.49 0.42 -10.31
CA ALA A 228 -3.65 0.33 -11.48
C ALA A 228 -2.42 1.24 -11.40
N ALA A 229 -1.25 0.62 -11.26
CA ALA A 229 0.03 1.32 -11.19
C ALA A 229 0.58 1.64 -12.59
N HIS A 230 0.66 2.93 -12.89
CA HIS A 230 1.35 3.46 -14.07
C HIS A 230 2.87 3.45 -13.91
N GLY A 231 3.60 3.31 -15.02
CA GLY A 231 5.07 3.44 -15.05
C GLY A 231 5.84 2.27 -14.44
N TRP A 232 5.16 1.19 -14.07
CA TRP A 232 5.80 -0.05 -13.62
C TRP A 232 6.53 -0.76 -14.77
N TRP A 233 5.91 -0.77 -15.95
CA TRP A 233 6.43 -1.41 -17.15
C TRP A 233 7.25 -0.43 -17.99
N LYS A 234 8.13 -1.00 -18.83
CA LYS A 234 8.96 -0.21 -19.76
C LYS A 234 8.10 0.54 -20.79
N VAL A 235 7.01 -0.09 -21.23
CA VAL A 235 6.01 0.52 -22.12
C VAL A 235 5.06 1.36 -21.29
N GLN A 236 5.04 2.67 -21.53
CA GLN A 236 4.31 3.63 -20.68
C GLN A 236 2.79 3.45 -20.69
N THR A 237 2.23 2.87 -21.75
CA THR A 237 0.79 2.58 -21.83
C THR A 237 0.40 1.34 -21.03
N SER A 238 1.36 0.50 -20.66
CA SER A 238 1.09 -0.71 -19.91
C SER A 238 0.93 -0.43 -18.42
N LEU A 239 0.02 -1.16 -17.79
CA LEU A 239 -0.33 -1.04 -16.38
C LEU A 239 -0.04 -2.33 -15.63
N LEU A 240 0.34 -2.18 -14.36
CA LEU A 240 0.28 -3.26 -13.39
C LEU A 240 -0.99 -3.07 -12.59
N ILE A 241 -1.97 -3.95 -12.76
CA ILE A 241 -3.22 -3.91 -12.01
C ILE A 241 -3.13 -4.91 -10.86
N ILE A 242 -3.46 -4.49 -9.65
CA ILE A 242 -3.39 -5.33 -8.46
C ILE A 242 -4.73 -5.26 -7.73
N SER A 243 -5.33 -6.42 -7.49
CA SER A 243 -6.41 -6.59 -6.50
C SER A 243 -5.81 -7.08 -5.19
N SER A 244 -6.26 -6.53 -4.07
CA SER A 244 -5.80 -6.89 -2.72
C SER A 244 -6.97 -7.03 -1.75
N VAL A 245 -6.81 -7.93 -0.78
CA VAL A 245 -7.72 -8.06 0.39
C VAL A 245 -6.94 -7.78 1.66
N PHE A 246 -7.63 -7.37 2.72
CA PHE A 246 -6.99 -7.16 4.00
C PHE A 246 -6.87 -8.49 4.76
N SER A 247 -5.65 -8.90 5.09
CA SER A 247 -5.40 -10.05 5.95
C SER A 247 -5.44 -9.61 7.41
N GLN A 248 -6.41 -10.10 8.20
CA GLN A 248 -6.49 -9.82 9.63
C GLN A 248 -5.34 -10.46 10.41
N ILE A 249 -4.81 -11.59 9.93
CA ILE A 249 -3.68 -12.28 10.55
C ILE A 249 -2.40 -11.45 10.38
N MET A 250 -2.14 -10.97 9.17
CA MET A 250 -0.94 -10.19 8.88
C MET A 250 -1.09 -8.70 9.19
N LEU A 251 -2.33 -8.24 9.41
CA LEU A 251 -2.75 -6.85 9.50
C LEU A 251 -2.27 -6.01 8.30
N ARG A 252 -2.38 -6.57 7.09
CA ARG A 252 -1.86 -5.98 5.84
C ARG A 252 -2.75 -6.28 4.65
N TRP A 253 -2.73 -5.38 3.67
CA TRP A 253 -3.24 -5.66 2.33
C TRP A 253 -2.33 -6.68 1.65
N VAL A 254 -2.92 -7.81 1.26
CA VAL A 254 -2.25 -8.89 0.57
C VAL A 254 -2.80 -8.93 -0.86
N PRO A 255 -1.93 -8.89 -1.89
CA PRO A 255 -2.37 -9.08 -3.26
C PRO A 255 -3.08 -10.43 -3.41
N VAL A 256 -4.21 -10.42 -4.10
CA VAL A 256 -4.98 -11.62 -4.44
C VAL A 256 -4.99 -11.89 -5.93
N LEU A 257 -4.75 -10.87 -6.75
CA LEU A 257 -4.58 -11.02 -8.19
C LEU A 257 -3.66 -9.93 -8.71
N ILE A 258 -2.75 -10.29 -9.61
CA ILE A 258 -1.85 -9.34 -10.27
C ILE A 258 -1.99 -9.51 -11.77
N SER A 259 -2.23 -8.43 -12.49
CA SER A 259 -2.35 -8.45 -13.95
C SER A 259 -1.39 -7.49 -14.62
N TYR A 260 -0.72 -7.98 -15.66
CA TYR A 260 -0.21 -7.12 -16.73
C TYR A 260 -1.38 -6.68 -17.60
N SER A 261 -1.41 -5.40 -17.98
CA SER A 261 -2.32 -4.86 -18.99
C SER A 261 -1.55 -3.99 -19.96
N ASN A 262 -1.78 -4.09 -21.28
CA ASN A 262 -1.15 -3.19 -22.26
C ASN A 262 -1.84 -1.82 -22.39
N GLY A 263 -2.93 -1.59 -21.65
CA GLY A 263 -3.71 -0.36 -21.67
C GLY A 263 -4.65 -0.19 -20.46
N ALA A 264 -5.49 0.84 -20.52
CA ALA A 264 -6.33 1.32 -19.40
C ALA A 264 -7.83 1.45 -19.77
N SER A 265 -8.28 0.81 -20.86
CA SER A 265 -9.69 0.92 -21.25
C SER A 265 -10.60 0.04 -20.38
N SER A 266 -11.90 0.28 -20.42
CA SER A 266 -12.89 -0.55 -19.72
C SER A 266 -12.77 -2.04 -20.06
N LEU A 267 -12.40 -2.38 -21.29
CA LEU A 267 -12.20 -3.76 -21.71
C LEU A 267 -10.96 -4.41 -21.05
N HIS A 268 -9.91 -3.63 -20.78
CA HIS A 268 -8.74 -4.15 -20.05
C HIS A 268 -9.12 -4.47 -18.60
N TYR A 269 -9.83 -3.55 -17.95
CA TYR A 269 -10.32 -3.75 -16.59
C TYR A 269 -11.35 -4.88 -16.51
N GLU A 270 -12.21 -5.03 -17.52
CA GLU A 270 -13.13 -6.16 -17.62
C GLU A 270 -12.38 -7.50 -17.57
N GLN A 271 -11.29 -7.67 -18.31
CA GLN A 271 -10.53 -8.93 -18.28
C GLN A 271 -9.88 -9.18 -16.92
N HIS A 272 -9.38 -8.12 -16.26
CA HIS A 272 -8.82 -8.23 -14.92
C HIS A 272 -9.89 -8.65 -13.89
N PHE A 273 -11.01 -7.96 -13.84
CA PHE A 273 -12.10 -8.27 -12.90
C PHE A 273 -12.76 -9.61 -13.19
N LEU A 274 -12.90 -10.01 -14.45
CA LEU A 274 -13.41 -11.33 -14.80
C LEU A 274 -12.50 -12.43 -14.23
N ALA A 275 -11.18 -12.29 -14.38
CA ALA A 275 -10.23 -13.22 -13.79
C ALA A 275 -10.31 -13.25 -12.25
N LEU A 276 -10.53 -12.09 -11.62
CA LEU A 276 -10.74 -11.99 -10.17
C LEU A 276 -12.00 -12.73 -9.73
N PHE A 277 -13.12 -12.54 -10.43
CA PHE A 277 -14.39 -13.18 -10.08
C PHE A 277 -14.34 -14.70 -10.25
N GLU A 278 -13.66 -15.18 -11.30
CA GLU A 278 -13.41 -16.62 -11.46
C GLU A 278 -12.52 -17.17 -10.34
N ALA A 279 -11.51 -16.42 -9.89
CA ALA A 279 -10.67 -16.84 -8.77
C ALA A 279 -11.47 -16.93 -7.45
N VAL A 280 -12.34 -15.95 -7.17
CA VAL A 280 -13.26 -16.00 -6.02
C VAL A 280 -14.18 -17.21 -6.12
N ALA A 281 -14.80 -17.43 -7.29
CA ALA A 281 -15.71 -18.55 -7.50
C ALA A 281 -15.02 -19.91 -7.31
N GLN A 282 -13.78 -20.05 -7.77
CA GLN A 282 -12.99 -21.27 -7.55
C GLN A 282 -12.78 -21.57 -6.07
N VAL A 283 -12.44 -20.56 -5.27
CA VAL A 283 -12.23 -20.72 -3.82
C VAL A 283 -13.54 -21.06 -3.10
N VAL A 284 -14.62 -20.36 -3.44
CA VAL A 284 -15.96 -20.58 -2.86
C VAL A 284 -16.47 -21.99 -3.16
N ASN A 285 -16.33 -22.42 -4.42
CA ASN A 285 -16.72 -23.77 -4.85
C ASN A 285 -15.86 -24.85 -4.17
N ALA A 286 -14.54 -24.63 -4.03
CA ALA A 286 -13.67 -25.56 -3.32
C ALA A 286 -14.07 -25.74 -1.84
N HIS A 287 -14.73 -24.74 -1.25
CA HIS A 287 -15.23 -24.78 0.13
C HIS A 287 -16.70 -25.24 0.21
N ASN A 288 -17.31 -25.69 -0.90
CA ASN A 288 -18.71 -26.11 -1.00
C ASN A 288 -19.71 -25.05 -0.51
N LYS A 289 -19.42 -23.77 -0.75
CA LYS A 289 -20.30 -22.66 -0.40
C LYS A 289 -21.04 -22.12 -1.62
N SER A 290 -22.16 -21.46 -1.37
CA SER A 290 -22.94 -20.82 -2.43
C SER A 290 -22.31 -19.51 -2.86
N LEU A 291 -22.20 -19.32 -4.16
CA LEU A 291 -21.74 -18.06 -4.73
C LEU A 291 -22.82 -16.98 -4.59
N ILE A 292 -22.52 -15.92 -3.85
CA ILE A 292 -23.40 -14.76 -3.66
C ILE A 292 -22.74 -13.49 -4.19
N ASP A 293 -23.55 -12.51 -4.60
CA ASP A 293 -23.07 -11.29 -5.25
C ASP A 293 -22.13 -10.47 -4.35
N GLU A 294 -22.38 -10.48 -3.05
CA GLU A 294 -21.67 -9.68 -2.05
C GLU A 294 -20.19 -10.06 -1.95
N LEU A 295 -19.82 -11.28 -2.36
CA LEU A 295 -18.41 -11.73 -2.41
C LEU A 295 -17.57 -10.96 -3.43
N PHE A 296 -18.22 -10.30 -4.38
CA PHE A 296 -17.58 -9.49 -5.40
C PHE A 296 -17.51 -8.00 -5.04
N ALA A 297 -17.99 -7.61 -3.85
CA ALA A 297 -17.94 -6.22 -3.41
C ALA A 297 -16.51 -5.68 -3.47
N GLY A 298 -16.35 -4.59 -4.20
CA GLY A 298 -15.05 -4.06 -4.57
C GLY A 298 -14.94 -2.56 -4.32
N VAL A 299 -13.75 -2.14 -3.91
CA VAL A 299 -13.35 -0.73 -3.91
C VAL A 299 -12.47 -0.49 -5.12
N VAL A 300 -12.90 0.42 -5.98
CA VAL A 300 -12.16 0.84 -7.19
C VAL A 300 -11.86 2.33 -7.13
N ASP A 301 -10.96 2.77 -8.00
CA ASP A 301 -10.72 4.19 -8.18
C ASP A 301 -11.86 4.83 -8.97
N PHE A 302 -12.02 6.14 -8.84
CA PHE A 302 -13.08 6.89 -9.53
C PHE A 302 -12.90 6.98 -11.05
N SER A 303 -12.09 6.10 -11.66
CA SER A 303 -11.97 6.05 -13.11
C SER A 303 -13.22 5.40 -13.71
N GLU A 304 -13.77 6.05 -14.74
CA GLU A 304 -14.94 5.53 -15.45
C GLU A 304 -14.62 4.20 -16.14
N ALA A 305 -13.40 4.02 -16.63
CA ALA A 305 -12.94 2.79 -17.25
C ALA A 305 -12.94 1.61 -16.27
N GLU A 306 -12.44 1.77 -15.05
CA GLU A 306 -12.51 0.71 -14.03
C GLU A 306 -13.94 0.39 -13.64
N ARG A 307 -14.76 1.42 -13.37
CA ARG A 307 -16.17 1.24 -13.04
C ARG A 307 -16.90 0.43 -14.10
N MET A 308 -16.75 0.80 -15.37
CA MET A 308 -17.38 0.09 -16.48
C MET A 308 -16.79 -1.31 -16.69
N GLY A 309 -15.47 -1.46 -16.51
CA GLY A 309 -14.81 -2.77 -16.57
C GLY A 309 -15.35 -3.74 -15.52
N PHE A 310 -15.50 -3.29 -14.27
CA PHE A 310 -16.08 -4.08 -13.19
C PHE A 310 -17.52 -4.51 -13.50
N ILE A 311 -18.38 -3.57 -13.92
CA ILE A 311 -19.79 -3.86 -14.24
C ILE A 311 -19.88 -4.88 -15.38
N ASN A 312 -19.12 -4.67 -16.45
CA ASN A 312 -19.12 -5.58 -17.60
C ASN A 312 -18.59 -6.98 -17.21
N ALA A 313 -17.55 -7.05 -16.39
CA ALA A 313 -17.02 -8.31 -15.89
C ALA A 313 -18.04 -9.06 -15.04
N PHE A 314 -18.79 -8.36 -14.19
CA PHE A 314 -19.79 -8.96 -13.31
C PHE A 314 -20.95 -9.56 -14.10
N VAL A 315 -21.45 -8.80 -15.08
CA VAL A 315 -22.47 -9.28 -16.02
C VAL A 315 -21.96 -10.53 -16.76
N ARG A 316 -20.77 -10.44 -17.36
CA ARG A 316 -20.19 -11.52 -18.15
C ARG A 316 -19.96 -12.78 -17.32
N PHE A 317 -19.48 -12.61 -16.09
CA PHE A 317 -19.29 -13.69 -15.13
C PHE A 317 -20.63 -14.42 -14.86
N TRP A 318 -21.69 -13.70 -14.49
CA TRP A 318 -22.97 -14.32 -14.18
C TRP A 318 -23.70 -14.93 -15.38
N LEU A 319 -23.56 -14.34 -16.56
CA LEU A 319 -24.07 -14.94 -17.80
C LEU A 319 -23.37 -16.27 -18.11
N LYS A 320 -22.07 -16.38 -17.83
CA LYS A 320 -21.30 -17.61 -17.98
C LYS A 320 -21.70 -18.68 -16.95
N HIS A 321 -21.99 -18.27 -15.72
CA HIS A 321 -22.40 -19.17 -14.61
C HIS A 321 -23.93 -19.39 -14.54
N SER A 322 -24.62 -19.26 -15.68
CA SER A 322 -26.05 -19.59 -15.85
C SER A 322 -27.01 -18.92 -14.86
N ASN A 323 -26.84 -17.62 -14.62
CA ASN A 323 -27.76 -16.84 -13.80
C ASN A 323 -29.09 -16.55 -14.54
N ALA A 324 -30.23 -16.67 -13.85
CA ALA A 324 -31.56 -16.41 -14.42
C ALA A 324 -31.90 -14.91 -14.57
N ARG A 325 -31.11 -14.02 -13.95
CA ARG A 325 -31.32 -12.57 -13.98
C ARG A 325 -31.02 -11.99 -15.35
N LEU A 326 -31.77 -10.96 -15.73
CA LEU A 326 -31.53 -10.21 -16.96
C LEU A 326 -30.25 -9.36 -16.85
N GLU A 327 -29.60 -9.07 -17.98
CA GLU A 327 -28.38 -8.24 -18.01
C GLU A 327 -28.56 -6.90 -17.28
N ASN A 328 -29.69 -6.22 -17.46
CA ASN A 328 -29.96 -4.94 -16.79
C ASN A 328 -30.05 -5.06 -15.27
N GLU A 329 -30.53 -6.20 -14.75
CA GLU A 329 -30.59 -6.46 -13.31
C GLU A 329 -29.18 -6.70 -12.76
N LEU A 330 -28.36 -7.47 -13.48
CA LEU A 330 -26.96 -7.70 -13.15
C LEU A 330 -26.16 -6.40 -13.13
N ARG A 331 -26.37 -5.51 -14.11
CA ARG A 331 -25.73 -4.18 -14.15
C ARG A 331 -26.09 -3.34 -12.92
N LYS A 332 -27.38 -3.22 -12.60
CA LYS A 332 -27.84 -2.48 -11.42
C LYS A 332 -27.26 -3.06 -10.13
N LYS A 333 -27.22 -4.39 -10.01
CA LYS A 333 -26.62 -5.04 -8.84
C LYS A 333 -25.11 -4.75 -8.75
N ALA A 334 -24.37 -4.85 -9.86
CA ALA A 334 -22.93 -4.53 -9.90
C ALA A 334 -22.64 -3.10 -9.42
N GLU A 335 -23.48 -2.13 -9.78
CA GLU A 335 -23.34 -0.74 -9.32
C GLU A 335 -23.46 -0.61 -7.79
N THR A 336 -24.29 -1.42 -7.14
CA THR A 336 -24.43 -1.43 -5.68
C THR A 336 -23.24 -2.07 -4.95
N LEU A 337 -22.48 -2.92 -5.64
CA LEU A 337 -21.30 -3.61 -5.10
C LEU A 337 -20.03 -2.75 -5.17
N LEU A 338 -20.04 -1.72 -6.02
CA LEU A 338 -18.94 -0.79 -6.17
C LEU A 338 -18.95 0.27 -5.08
N ARG A 339 -17.83 0.39 -4.39
CA ARG A 339 -17.56 1.50 -3.46
C ARG A 339 -16.39 2.32 -3.98
N GLY A 340 -16.48 3.64 -3.86
CA GLY A 340 -15.38 4.53 -4.22
C GLY A 340 -14.34 4.62 -3.10
N CYS A 341 -13.05 4.68 -3.45
CA CYS A 341 -11.98 4.88 -2.48
C CYS A 341 -11.99 6.31 -1.91
N LEU A 342 -12.30 6.49 -0.62
CA LEU A 342 -12.38 7.82 0.03
C LEU A 342 -11.10 8.67 -0.16
N GLN A 343 -9.92 8.03 -0.19
CA GLN A 343 -8.66 8.74 -0.42
C GLN A 343 -8.61 9.33 -1.84
N HIS A 344 -9.03 8.58 -2.85
CA HIS A 344 -9.07 9.08 -4.23
C HIS A 344 -10.18 10.11 -4.46
N PHE A 345 -11.26 10.04 -3.70
CA PHE A 345 -12.28 11.09 -3.67
C PHE A 345 -11.68 12.41 -3.16
N HIS A 346 -11.00 12.37 -2.02
CA HIS A 346 -10.32 13.54 -1.45
C HIS A 346 -9.25 14.10 -2.38
N ASN A 347 -8.45 13.24 -3.01
CA ASN A 347 -7.44 13.66 -4.00
C ASN A 347 -8.10 14.35 -5.21
N SER A 348 -9.23 13.83 -5.69
CA SER A 348 -9.97 14.40 -6.82
C SER A 348 -10.56 15.78 -6.48
N ILE A 349 -11.20 15.92 -5.33
CA ILE A 349 -11.71 17.23 -4.84
C ILE A 349 -10.56 18.23 -4.70
N THR A 350 -9.43 17.80 -4.14
CA THR A 350 -8.25 18.65 -3.96
C THR A 350 -7.69 19.13 -5.29
N ARG A 351 -7.73 18.28 -6.34
CA ARG A 351 -7.35 18.66 -7.71
C ARG A 351 -8.32 19.67 -8.32
N VAL A 352 -9.63 19.47 -8.20
CA VAL A 352 -10.64 20.42 -8.72
C VAL A 352 -10.53 21.79 -8.03
N LYS A 353 -10.29 21.80 -6.71
CA LYS A 353 -10.09 23.04 -5.95
C LYS A 353 -8.89 23.86 -6.44
N ARG A 354 -7.84 23.22 -6.97
CA ARG A 354 -6.69 23.92 -7.59
C ARG A 354 -7.05 24.53 -8.95
N ILE A 355 -7.94 23.90 -9.73
CA ILE A 355 -8.36 24.40 -11.04
C ILE A 355 -9.33 25.59 -10.86
N ALA A 356 -10.26 25.50 -9.91
CA ALA A 356 -11.18 26.60 -9.60
C ALA A 356 -10.49 27.82 -8.97
N ALA A 357 -9.29 27.66 -8.39
CA ALA A 357 -8.49 28.78 -7.89
C ALA A 357 -7.64 29.48 -8.97
N ILE A 358 -7.71 29.02 -10.22
CA ILE A 358 -6.99 29.57 -11.39
C ILE A 358 -7.96 30.31 -12.35
N VAL A 359 -9.27 30.32 -12.06
CA VAL A 359 -10.29 31.07 -12.84
C VAL A 359 -10.60 32.40 -12.18
#